data_AF-A0A1S8A5I5-F1
#
_entry.id   AF-A0A1S8A5I5-F1
#
_cell.length_a   1.000
_cell.length_b   1.000
_cell.length_c   1.000
_cell.angle_alpha   90.00
_cell.angle_beta   90.00
_cell.angle_gamma   90.00
#
_symmetry.space_group_name_H-M   'P 1'
#
loop_
_entity.id
_entity.type
_entity.pdbx_description
1 polymer ?
#
loop_
_entity_poly.entity_id
_entity_poly.type
_entity_poly.pdbx_seq_one_letter_code
_entity_poly.pdbx_strand_id
1 'polypeptide(L)'
;MTSHIISADAPLPLSFIRQIAAAGPLDEISNAAGAVRHHIFWRGGRDPATGEVRSPMLFFVYQTARHGPQNGFRLCLVRRGFRIASDSKAEGDPEDDIDRLEREIRQGHMEMVILGDPTADGADGPGQGDVDHTSS
;
A
#
# COMPACT_ATOMS: atom_id res chain seq x y z
N MET A 1 4.69 -15.81 26.20
CA MET A 1 4.23 -15.23 24.92
C MET A 1 5.33 -14.32 24.41
N THR A 2 5.83 -14.56 23.21
CA THR A 2 6.78 -13.68 22.53
C THR A 2 6.02 -12.74 21.60
N SER A 3 6.15 -11.43 21.79
CA SER A 3 5.68 -10.43 20.84
C SER A 3 6.84 -10.02 19.93
N HIS A 4 6.53 -9.80 18.65
CA HIS A 4 7.47 -9.23 17.68
C HIS A 4 7.05 -7.79 17.42
N ILE A 5 7.90 -6.83 17.77
CA ILE A 5 7.70 -5.40 17.50
C ILE A 5 8.53 -5.04 16.27
N ILE A 6 7.89 -4.40 15.31
CA ILE A 6 8.53 -3.85 14.12
C ILE A 6 8.81 -2.37 14.40
N SER A 7 10.05 -1.94 14.23
CA SER A 7 10.49 -0.56 14.40
C SER A 7 11.56 -0.19 13.37
N ALA A 8 12.02 1.05 13.38
CA ALA A 8 13.14 1.48 12.52
C ALA A 8 14.40 0.63 12.74
N ASP A 9 14.67 0.24 13.99
CA ASP A 9 15.83 -0.57 14.38
C ASP A 9 15.62 -2.07 14.19
N ALA A 10 14.39 -2.49 13.90
CA ALA A 10 13.98 -3.88 13.69
C ALA A 10 13.07 -3.97 12.44
N PRO A 11 13.65 -3.85 11.23
CA PRO A 11 12.87 -3.81 10.00
C PRO A 11 12.16 -5.13 9.73
N LEU A 12 11.11 -5.06 8.93
CA LEU A 12 10.32 -6.21 8.51
C LEU A 12 11.16 -7.23 7.73
N PRO A 13 11.34 -8.46 8.22
CA PRO A 13 11.94 -9.51 7.42
C PRO A 13 10.97 -9.93 6.32
N LEU A 14 11.48 -10.29 5.14
CA LEU A 14 10.65 -10.77 4.01
C LEU A 14 9.77 -11.98 4.39
N SER A 15 10.20 -12.79 5.36
CA SER A 15 9.40 -13.90 5.90
C SER A 15 8.10 -13.43 6.56
N PHE A 16 8.06 -12.22 7.10
CA PHE A 16 6.83 -11.65 7.65
C PHE A 16 5.80 -11.37 6.57
N ILE A 17 6.22 -10.92 5.39
CA ILE A 17 5.31 -10.71 4.24
C ILE A 17 4.64 -12.03 3.83
N ARG A 18 5.39 -13.15 3.86
CA ARG A 18 4.81 -14.49 3.67
C ARG A 18 3.79 -14.86 4.73
N GLN A 19 4.03 -14.50 5.99
CA GLN A 19 3.09 -14.78 7.08
C GLN A 19 1.80 -13.98 6.94
N ILE A 20 1.87 -12.69 6.59
CA ILE A 20 0.68 -11.88 6.28
C ILE A 20 -0.09 -12.53 5.12
N ALA A 21 0.60 -12.94 4.05
CA ALA A 21 -0.03 -13.59 2.90
C ALA A 21 -0.70 -14.92 3.26
N ALA A 22 -0.06 -15.73 4.11
CA ALA A 22 -0.62 -17.01 4.55
C ALA A 22 -1.81 -16.86 5.52
N ALA A 23 -1.90 -15.74 6.25
CA ALA A 23 -3.00 -15.51 7.18
C ALA A 23 -4.35 -15.30 6.46
N GLY A 24 -4.33 -14.78 5.23
CA GLY A 24 -5.52 -14.59 4.38
C GLY A 24 -6.59 -13.56 4.78
N PRO A 25 -6.40 -12.61 5.72
CA PRO A 25 -7.48 -11.68 6.10
C PRO A 25 -7.62 -10.47 5.16
N LEU A 26 -6.78 -10.34 4.13
CA LEU A 26 -6.72 -9.17 3.26
C LEU A 26 -7.46 -9.39 1.94
N ASP A 27 -7.95 -8.31 1.35
CA ASP A 27 -8.53 -8.33 0.00
C ASP A 27 -7.48 -8.87 -1.01
N GLU A 28 -7.91 -9.78 -1.87
CA GLU A 28 -7.09 -10.38 -2.92
C GLU A 28 -7.56 -9.94 -4.30
N ILE A 29 -6.65 -9.43 -5.12
CA ILE A 29 -6.94 -8.86 -6.43
C ILE A 29 -6.00 -9.50 -7.45
N SER A 30 -6.48 -9.76 -8.66
CA SER A 30 -5.60 -10.15 -9.77
C SER A 30 -4.79 -8.98 -10.29
N ASN A 31 -3.61 -9.22 -10.83
CA ASN A 31 -2.85 -8.24 -11.61
C ASN A 31 -3.42 -8.00 -13.03
N ALA A 32 -4.68 -8.35 -13.30
CA ALA A 32 -5.30 -8.08 -14.59
C ALA A 32 -5.35 -6.57 -14.82
N ALA A 33 -5.14 -6.13 -16.06
CA ALA A 33 -5.16 -4.72 -16.42
C ALA A 33 -6.45 -4.03 -15.95
N GLY A 34 -6.31 -2.91 -15.25
CA GLY A 34 -7.38 -2.14 -14.63
C GLY A 34 -7.92 -2.67 -13.30
N ALA A 35 -7.61 -3.90 -12.88
CA ALA A 35 -8.19 -4.48 -11.67
C ALA A 35 -7.72 -3.76 -10.40
N VAL A 36 -6.44 -3.39 -10.33
CA VAL A 36 -5.88 -2.67 -9.18
C VAL A 36 -6.40 -1.24 -9.17
N ARG A 37 -6.41 -0.57 -10.34
CA ARG A 37 -6.97 0.79 -10.48
C ARG A 37 -8.42 0.86 -10.02
N HIS A 38 -9.25 -0.05 -10.52
CA HIS A 38 -10.66 -0.13 -10.18
C HIS A 38 -10.85 -0.34 -8.67
N HIS A 39 -10.07 -1.24 -8.06
CA HIS A 39 -10.15 -1.49 -6.63
C HIS A 39 -9.79 -0.25 -5.80
N ILE A 40 -8.66 0.40 -6.08
CA ILE A 40 -8.23 1.62 -5.36
C ILE A 40 -9.30 2.72 -5.50
N PHE A 41 -9.81 2.93 -6.71
CA PHE A 41 -10.79 3.97 -6.98
C PHE A 41 -12.08 3.79 -6.17
N TRP A 42 -12.64 2.58 -6.15
CA TRP A 42 -13.92 2.30 -5.51
C TRP A 42 -13.82 2.03 -3.99
N ARG A 43 -12.68 1.52 -3.51
CA ARG A 43 -12.51 1.09 -2.12
C ARG A 43 -11.72 2.10 -1.28
N GLY A 44 -10.97 3.01 -1.89
CA GLY A 44 -10.15 4.02 -1.19
C GLY A 44 -10.92 5.17 -0.55
N GLY A 45 -12.25 5.19 -0.68
CA GLY A 45 -13.09 6.25 -0.11
C GLY A 45 -12.69 7.63 -0.62
N ARG A 46 -12.45 7.77 -1.92
CA ARG A 46 -11.88 8.95 -2.58
C ARG A 46 -12.61 10.27 -2.26
N ASP A 47 -11.87 11.36 -2.15
CA ASP A 47 -12.41 12.73 -2.16
C ASP A 47 -12.81 13.12 -3.60
N PRO A 48 -14.08 13.43 -3.89
CA PRO A 48 -14.51 13.81 -5.23
C PRO A 48 -13.88 15.09 -5.77
N ALA A 49 -13.43 16.00 -4.90
CA ALA A 49 -12.86 17.29 -5.29
C ALA A 49 -11.36 17.18 -5.63
N THR A 50 -10.59 16.41 -4.87
CA THR A 50 -9.13 16.28 -5.06
C THR A 50 -8.73 15.02 -5.81
N GLY A 51 -9.59 14.00 -5.80
CA GLY A 51 -9.28 12.66 -6.30
C GLY A 51 -8.36 11.85 -5.38
N GLU A 52 -8.17 12.28 -4.15
CA GLU A 52 -7.27 11.62 -3.19
C GLU A 52 -7.98 10.54 -2.38
N VAL A 53 -7.27 9.45 -2.11
CA VAL A 53 -7.69 8.37 -1.20
C VAL A 53 -7.72 8.91 0.24
N ARG A 54 -8.87 8.78 0.92
CA ARG A 54 -9.04 9.27 2.31
C ARG A 54 -8.63 8.25 3.36
N SER A 55 -8.77 6.96 3.04
CA SER A 55 -8.46 5.86 3.95
C SER A 55 -7.31 5.02 3.42
N PRO A 56 -6.25 4.75 4.21
CA PRO A 56 -5.19 3.86 3.77
C PRO A 56 -5.74 2.46 3.50
N MET A 57 -5.16 1.77 2.50
CA MET A 57 -5.60 0.46 2.07
C MET A 57 -4.42 -0.53 2.09
N LEU A 58 -4.70 -1.78 2.46
CA LEU A 58 -3.74 -2.87 2.41
C LEU A 58 -4.37 -4.09 1.74
N PHE A 59 -3.81 -4.55 0.64
CA PHE A 59 -4.35 -5.67 -0.14
C PHE A 59 -3.25 -6.44 -0.89
N PHE A 60 -3.59 -7.65 -1.33
CA PHE A 60 -2.71 -8.48 -2.16
C PHE A 60 -3.05 -8.34 -3.64
N VAL A 61 -2.01 -8.28 -4.47
CA VAL A 61 -2.11 -8.44 -5.92
C VAL A 61 -1.45 -9.76 -6.31
N TYR A 62 -2.23 -10.70 -6.82
CA TYR A 62 -1.78 -12.01 -7.27
C TYR A 62 -1.69 -12.09 -8.79
N GLN A 63 -0.93 -13.08 -9.27
CA GLN A 63 -0.89 -13.40 -10.69
C GLN A 63 -2.30 -13.83 -11.17
N THR A 64 -2.76 -13.21 -12.25
CA THR A 64 -4.06 -13.49 -12.87
C THR A 64 -4.23 -14.99 -13.10
N ALA A 65 -5.41 -15.53 -12.74
CA ALA A 65 -5.78 -16.94 -12.81
C ALA A 65 -5.01 -17.91 -11.89
N ARG A 66 -4.15 -17.43 -10.98
CA ARG A 66 -3.43 -18.27 -10.01
C ARG A 66 -3.41 -17.63 -8.63
N HIS A 67 -4.21 -18.19 -7.71
CA HIS A 67 -4.27 -17.74 -6.33
C HIS A 67 -3.16 -18.37 -5.48
N GLY A 68 -2.74 -17.64 -4.44
CA GLY A 68 -1.86 -18.13 -3.39
C GLY A 68 -0.38 -17.74 -3.53
N PRO A 69 0.34 -17.65 -2.40
CA PRO A 69 1.68 -17.07 -2.31
C PRO A 69 2.75 -17.82 -3.12
N GLN A 70 2.54 -19.12 -3.39
CA GLN A 70 3.43 -19.93 -4.25
C GLN A 70 3.51 -19.43 -5.70
N ASN A 71 2.49 -18.73 -6.17
CA ASN A 71 2.43 -18.17 -7.52
C ASN A 71 3.02 -16.76 -7.60
N GLY A 72 3.44 -16.21 -6.47
CA GLY A 72 3.96 -14.86 -6.33
C GLY A 72 2.86 -13.82 -6.13
N PHE A 73 3.20 -12.73 -5.46
CA PHE A 73 2.28 -11.65 -5.13
C PHE A 73 3.00 -10.32 -4.83
N ARG A 74 2.21 -9.25 -4.83
CA ARG A 74 2.60 -7.94 -4.30
C ARG A 74 1.70 -7.60 -3.11
N LEU A 75 2.27 -7.24 -1.97
CA LEU A 75 1.54 -6.63 -0.87
C LEU A 75 1.52 -5.11 -1.10
N CYS A 76 0.34 -4.55 -1.33
CA CYS A 76 0.18 -3.15 -1.66
C CYS A 76 -0.36 -2.36 -0.47
N LEU A 77 0.38 -1.34 -0.04
CA LEU A 77 -0.06 -0.32 0.90
C LEU A 77 -0.35 0.96 0.12
N VAL A 78 -1.60 1.39 0.06
CA VAL A 78 -1.98 2.69 -0.49
C VAL A 78 -2.10 3.67 0.66
N ARG A 79 -1.28 4.71 0.66
CA ARG A 79 -1.33 5.75 1.69
C ARG A 79 -2.50 6.71 1.46
N ARG A 80 -2.95 7.30 2.56
CA ARG A 80 -3.85 8.45 2.51
C ARG A 80 -3.19 9.57 1.68
N GLY A 81 -3.98 10.27 0.87
CA GLY A 81 -3.49 11.33 -0.02
C GLY A 81 -3.01 10.81 -1.38
N PHE A 82 -2.94 9.49 -1.61
CA PHE A 82 -2.64 8.97 -2.95
C PHE A 82 -3.72 9.41 -3.93
N ARG A 83 -3.33 10.07 -5.03
CA ARG A 83 -4.25 10.64 -6.02
C ARG A 83 -4.56 9.63 -7.12
N ILE A 84 -5.84 9.44 -7.38
CA ILE A 84 -6.36 8.63 -8.48
C ILE A 84 -7.51 9.36 -9.17
N ALA A 85 -7.33 9.68 -10.46
CA ALA A 85 -8.28 10.50 -11.20
C ALA A 85 -9.55 9.71 -11.61
N SER A 86 -9.37 8.46 -12.02
CA SER A 86 -10.40 7.61 -12.65
C SER A 86 -10.20 6.13 -12.31
N ASP A 87 -11.28 5.35 -12.47
CA ASP A 87 -11.28 3.89 -12.29
C ASP A 87 -10.69 3.11 -13.47
N SER A 88 -10.44 3.81 -14.57
CA SER A 88 -9.93 3.30 -15.84
C SER A 88 -8.90 4.28 -16.41
N LYS A 89 -8.05 3.78 -17.30
CA LYS A 89 -7.01 4.56 -17.96
C LYS A 89 -7.30 4.59 -19.45
N ALA A 90 -7.17 5.75 -20.10
CA ALA A 90 -7.41 5.86 -21.52
C ALA A 90 -6.23 5.27 -22.31
N GLU A 91 -6.52 4.78 -23.51
CA GLU A 91 -5.47 4.31 -24.41
C GLU A 91 -4.53 5.47 -24.79
N GLY A 92 -3.24 5.29 -24.56
CA GLY A 92 -2.21 6.31 -24.81
C GLY A 92 -1.87 7.19 -23.61
N ASP A 93 -2.56 7.07 -22.48
CA ASP A 93 -2.16 7.75 -21.25
C ASP A 93 -0.78 7.25 -20.76
N PRO A 94 0.07 8.12 -20.21
CA PRO A 94 1.41 7.75 -19.73
C PRO A 94 1.34 6.72 -18.60
N GLU A 95 2.32 5.81 -18.52
CA GLU A 95 2.43 4.85 -17.41
C GLU A 95 2.51 5.55 -16.04
N ASP A 96 1.78 5.01 -15.06
CA ASP A 96 1.79 5.43 -13.66
C ASP A 96 2.11 4.27 -12.70
N ASP A 97 2.15 4.56 -11.40
CA ASP A 97 2.54 3.58 -10.39
C ASP A 97 1.59 2.39 -10.28
N ILE A 98 0.32 2.55 -10.69
CA ILE A 98 -0.66 1.47 -10.67
C ILE A 98 -0.37 0.49 -11.80
N ASP A 99 0.07 0.96 -12.96
CA ASP A 99 0.43 0.08 -14.08
C ASP A 99 1.56 -0.89 -13.68
N ARG A 100 2.50 -0.44 -12.83
CA ARG A 100 3.54 -1.33 -12.26
C ARG A 100 2.95 -2.46 -11.43
N LEU A 101 1.86 -2.23 -10.70
CA LEU A 101 1.17 -3.26 -9.91
C LEU A 101 0.44 -4.28 -10.77
N GLU A 102 0.02 -3.88 -11.96
CA GLU A 102 -0.70 -4.72 -12.93
C GLU A 102 0.26 -5.47 -13.89
N ARG A 103 1.55 -5.16 -13.86
CA ARG A 103 2.56 -5.93 -14.62
C ARG A 103 2.59 -7.39 -14.22
N GLU A 104 3.14 -8.23 -15.10
CA GLU A 104 3.38 -9.65 -14.84
C GLU A 104 4.07 -9.86 -13.49
N ILE A 105 3.58 -10.86 -12.74
CA ILE A 105 4.17 -11.34 -11.49
C ILE A 105 4.81 -12.69 -11.79
N ARG A 106 6.12 -12.78 -11.60
CA ARG A 106 6.85 -14.05 -11.77
C ARG A 106 6.48 -15.02 -10.66
N GLN A 107 6.50 -16.31 -10.97
CA GLN A 107 6.24 -17.35 -9.98
C GLN A 107 7.19 -17.21 -8.77
N GLY A 108 6.62 -17.26 -7.57
CA GLY A 108 7.36 -17.14 -6.30
C GLY A 108 7.86 -15.73 -5.97
N HIS A 109 7.55 -14.72 -6.80
CA HIS A 109 7.90 -13.32 -6.54
C HIS A 109 7.16 -12.79 -5.32
N MET A 110 7.84 -12.03 -4.47
CA MET A 110 7.20 -11.37 -3.33
C MET A 110 7.79 -9.98 -3.19
N GLU A 111 6.92 -8.98 -3.16
CA GLU A 111 7.34 -7.60 -2.92
C GLU A 111 6.27 -6.86 -2.12
N MET A 112 6.72 -5.84 -1.38
CA MET A 112 5.84 -4.84 -0.82
C MET A 112 5.94 -3.58 -1.68
N VAL A 113 4.80 -3.00 -2.03
CA VAL A 113 4.71 -1.76 -2.79
C VAL A 113 3.91 -0.75 -1.98
N ILE A 114 4.43 0.47 -1.86
CA ILE A 114 3.79 1.54 -1.14
C ILE A 114 3.47 2.64 -2.15
N LEU A 115 2.19 2.98 -2.28
CA LEU A 115 1.73 4.08 -3.13
C LEU A 115 1.47 5.31 -2.27
N GLY A 116 1.91 6.48 -2.76
CA GLY A 116 1.75 7.77 -2.09
C GLY A 116 2.91 8.14 -1.16
N ASP A 117 3.00 9.44 -0.92
CA ASP A 117 4.08 10.02 -0.11
C ASP A 117 3.94 9.68 1.37
N PRO A 118 5.06 9.61 2.11
CA PRO A 118 5.01 9.46 3.56
C PRO A 118 4.28 10.67 4.15
N THR A 119 3.22 10.42 4.90
CA THR A 119 2.55 11.46 5.69
C THR A 119 3.51 11.93 6.79
N ALA A 120 3.52 13.23 7.09
CA ALA A 120 4.35 13.84 8.13
C ALA A 120 4.17 13.17 9.52
N ASP A 121 3.05 12.47 9.74
CA ASP A 121 2.78 11.66 10.94
C ASP A 121 3.73 10.46 11.14
N GLY A 122 4.65 10.20 10.20
CA GLY A 122 5.70 9.18 10.30
C GLY A 122 7.13 9.73 10.45
N ALA A 123 7.30 11.06 10.51
CA ALA A 123 8.54 11.66 10.97
C ALA A 123 8.37 11.97 12.45
N ASP A 124 9.19 11.36 13.31
CA ASP A 124 9.35 11.81 14.70
C ASP A 124 9.60 13.32 14.68
N GLY A 125 8.56 14.10 14.96
CA GLY A 125 8.70 15.53 15.13
C GLY A 125 9.67 15.78 16.29
N PRO A 126 10.59 16.76 16.19
CA PRO A 126 11.45 17.08 17.31
C PRO A 126 10.54 17.46 18.47
N GLY A 127 10.77 16.84 19.63
CA GLY A 127 10.02 17.10 20.85
C GLY A 127 9.85 18.60 21.02
N GLN A 128 8.59 19.03 21.06
CA GLN A 128 8.26 20.40 21.40
C GLN A 128 8.63 20.55 22.88
N GLY A 129 9.85 21.04 23.09
CA GLY A 129 10.45 21.25 24.39
C GLY A 129 9.61 22.19 25.24
N ASP A 130 9.73 21.95 26.54
CA ASP A 130 9.16 22.71 27.63
C ASP A 130 9.11 24.22 27.36
N VAL A 131 7.91 24.78 27.40
CA VAL A 131 7.74 26.21 27.54
C VAL A 131 7.89 26.51 29.03
N ASP A 132 9.10 26.90 29.39
CA ASP A 132 9.49 27.33 30.73
C ASP A 132 8.72 28.61 31.08
N HIS A 133 7.65 28.48 31.86
CA HIS A 133 6.93 29.61 32.44
C HIS A 133 7.77 30.15 33.61
N THR A 134 8.75 30.98 33.31
CA THR A 134 9.31 31.89 34.31
C THR A 134 8.43 33.12 34.41
N SER A 135 7.81 33.25 35.58
CA SER A 135 7.08 34.40 36.05
C SER A 135 7.91 35.69 35.97
N SER A 136 7.27 36.79 35.61
CA SER A 136 7.58 38.13 36.08
C SER A 136 6.32 39.00 36.00
#